data_AF-A0A1Z5KDH4-F1
#
_entry.id   AF-A0A1Z5KDH4-F1
#
_cell.length_a   1.000
_cell.length_b   1.000
_cell.length_c   1.000
_cell.angle_alpha   90.00
_cell.angle_beta   90.00
_cell.angle_gamma   90.00
#
_symmetry.space_group_name_H-M   'P 1'
#
loop_
_entity.id
_entity.type
_entity.pdbx_description
1 polymer ?
#
loop_
_entity_poly.entity_id
_entity_poly.type
_entity_poly.pdbx_seq_one_letter_code
_entity_poly.pdbx_strand_id
1 'polypeptide(L)'
;MKQAVLLSLLLYAGWSTGVRAFIAPIHHLQRQKRFVTPQYASRRDFLVTSALAATAPDGTGATTNQTPQPLVTLPMIRLQLPKNGFGREYIAMPLYINGKGPYEFMLDTGLTAEFITPHLEKEVFRARPDSSPRSFSVQGIAAAGTSTQRLVDLPGVSLCCKRDGESLNVPELHAIVTDFPQEHIDPKHDPIEGMLGMEFLSMYDVDLDFPNNQIRLYEQGTLSCPKNMVEIPATVINETGLLAIRVKKPGLNQPVVALIDCGSAFSVVNWAATPFLGMSSDKKDYQNLPAIQGIGVDGKTMQLPISPQQTLTFVGEPRMDQGRIVGFQEPPNDWRNWKPISLAVGDLPAFSNVLGDGVTPYRGPAILIGLDILSQRRVIFKGSETRRRQIFITKDQA
;
A
#
# COMPACT_ATOMS: atom_id res chain seq x y z
N MET A 1 -11.03 -9.93 -16.64
CA MET A 1 -10.66 -8.52 -16.89
C MET A 1 -10.11 -8.01 -15.56
N LYS A 2 -8.78 -7.87 -15.43
CA LYS A 2 -8.14 -7.36 -14.20
C LYS A 2 -8.45 -5.86 -14.12
N GLN A 3 -9.16 -5.41 -13.09
CA GLN A 3 -9.33 -3.98 -12.83
C GLN A 3 -8.09 -3.49 -12.08
N ALA A 4 -7.40 -2.49 -12.64
CA ALA A 4 -6.38 -1.77 -11.90
C ALA A 4 -7.08 -0.83 -10.90
N VAL A 5 -6.70 -0.94 -9.64
CA VAL A 5 -7.10 -0.07 -8.53
C VAL A 5 -5.86 0.69 -8.03
N LEU A 6 -6.05 1.98 -7.77
CA LEU A 6 -5.03 2.89 -7.27
C LEU A 6 -5.41 3.32 -5.84
N LEU A 7 -4.66 2.88 -4.83
CA LEU A 7 -4.81 3.37 -3.45
C LEU A 7 -3.83 4.51 -3.12
N SER A 8 -2.78 4.68 -3.92
CA SER A 8 -1.68 5.60 -3.63
C SER A 8 -2.18 7.03 -3.46
N LEU A 9 -1.91 7.56 -2.28
CA LEU A 9 -2.27 8.92 -1.94
C LEU A 9 -1.16 9.89 -2.31
N LEU A 10 -1.49 10.75 -3.25
CA LEU A 10 -0.62 11.81 -3.74
C LEU A 10 -0.77 13.02 -2.81
N LEU A 11 0.10 13.11 -1.81
CA LEU A 11 0.00 14.13 -0.76
C LEU A 11 1.24 15.04 -0.83
N TYR A 12 1.03 16.29 -1.26
CA TYR A 12 2.06 17.34 -1.27
C TYR A 12 1.68 18.45 -0.29
N ALA A 13 2.53 18.70 0.71
CA ALA A 13 2.29 19.75 1.70
C ALA A 13 2.80 21.11 1.17
N GLY A 14 1.94 21.85 0.48
CA GLY A 14 2.11 23.28 0.21
C GLY A 14 1.24 24.11 1.17
N TRP A 15 1.84 25.06 1.90
CA TRP A 15 1.06 26.03 2.68
C TRP A 15 0.48 27.07 1.71
N SER A 16 -0.83 27.15 1.57
CA SER A 16 -1.45 28.14 0.67
C SER A 16 -1.50 29.53 1.33
N THR A 17 -0.65 30.46 0.89
CA THR A 17 -0.98 31.89 0.90
C THR A 17 -1.64 32.21 -0.44
N GLY A 18 -2.89 32.67 -0.39
CA GLY A 18 -3.85 32.56 -1.49
C GLY A 18 -3.52 33.30 -2.79
N VAL A 19 -3.95 32.69 -3.90
CA VAL A 19 -4.26 33.34 -5.18
C VAL A 19 -5.48 32.65 -5.78
N ARG A 20 -6.48 33.42 -6.23
CA ARG A 20 -7.71 32.94 -6.88
C ARG A 20 -7.44 32.68 -8.38
N ALA A 21 -7.89 31.54 -8.89
CA ALA A 21 -8.02 31.32 -10.34
C ALA A 21 -9.49 31.08 -10.72
N PHE A 22 -9.93 31.74 -11.79
CA PHE A 22 -11.26 31.66 -12.40
C PHE A 22 -11.42 30.36 -13.20
N ILE A 23 -12.60 29.72 -13.14
CA ILE A 23 -12.99 28.61 -14.02
C ILE A 23 -14.41 28.90 -14.56
N ALA A 24 -14.58 28.77 -15.88
CA ALA A 24 -15.87 28.83 -16.58
C ALA A 24 -16.44 27.41 -16.84
N PRO A 25 -17.77 27.21 -16.91
CA PRO A 25 -18.38 25.87 -16.96
C PRO A 25 -18.61 25.34 -18.38
N ILE A 26 -18.54 24.02 -18.56
CA ILE A 26 -18.98 23.30 -19.76
C ILE A 26 -20.08 22.30 -19.39
N HIS A 27 -21.16 22.30 -20.18
CA HIS A 27 -22.39 21.52 -20.00
C HIS A 27 -22.26 20.04 -20.45
N HIS A 28 -22.96 19.18 -19.72
CA HIS A 28 -23.03 17.72 -19.86
C HIS A 28 -24.23 17.28 -20.70
N LEU A 29 -24.08 16.25 -21.55
CA LEU A 29 -25.19 15.44 -22.08
C LEU A 29 -24.99 13.97 -21.70
N GLN A 30 -26.00 13.39 -21.04
CA GLN A 30 -26.08 11.99 -20.62
C GLN A 30 -26.75 11.12 -21.70
N ARG A 31 -26.31 9.85 -21.81
CA ARG A 31 -27.20 8.73 -22.15
C ARG A 31 -26.71 7.44 -21.48
N GLN A 32 -27.55 6.87 -20.62
CA GLN A 32 -27.34 5.58 -19.96
C GLN A 32 -27.81 4.42 -20.86
N LYS A 33 -27.08 3.30 -20.82
CA LYS A 33 -27.64 1.97 -21.10
C LYS A 33 -27.23 1.00 -19.99
N ARG A 34 -28.23 0.31 -19.45
CA ARG A 34 -28.13 -0.71 -18.39
C ARG A 34 -27.44 -1.96 -18.93
N PHE A 35 -26.54 -2.53 -18.13
CA PHE A 35 -26.10 -3.92 -18.27
C PHE A 35 -26.08 -4.62 -16.90
N VAL A 36 -26.31 -5.93 -16.97
CA VAL A 36 -26.69 -6.86 -15.90
C VAL A 36 -25.48 -7.29 -15.07
N THR A 37 -25.66 -7.37 -13.75
CA THR A 37 -24.66 -7.75 -12.72
C THR A 37 -24.49 -9.27 -12.58
N PRO A 38 -23.26 -9.79 -12.40
CA PRO A 38 -23.03 -11.06 -11.70
C PRO A 38 -23.04 -10.83 -10.19
N GLN A 39 -23.47 -11.85 -9.45
CA GLN A 39 -23.65 -11.86 -8.00
C GLN A 39 -22.34 -11.61 -7.23
N TYR A 40 -22.32 -10.56 -6.40
CA TYR A 40 -21.25 -10.27 -5.44
C TYR A 40 -21.53 -10.96 -4.09
N ALA A 41 -20.53 -11.64 -3.54
CA ALA A 41 -20.57 -12.19 -2.18
C ALA A 41 -20.53 -11.04 -1.14
N SER A 42 -21.45 -11.08 -0.17
CA SER A 42 -21.69 -10.00 0.80
C SER A 42 -20.78 -10.07 2.03
N ARG A 43 -20.37 -8.88 2.52
CA ARG A 43 -19.95 -8.39 3.87
C ARG A 43 -19.74 -9.32 5.09
N ARG A 44 -20.26 -10.55 5.16
CA ARG A 44 -20.08 -11.44 6.33
C ARG A 44 -18.67 -12.03 6.43
N ASP A 45 -17.92 -12.12 5.33
CA ASP A 45 -16.65 -12.87 5.34
C ASP A 45 -15.51 -12.14 6.07
N PHE A 46 -15.56 -10.81 6.24
CA PHE A 46 -14.53 -10.04 6.96
C PHE A 46 -14.71 -10.05 8.49
N LEU A 47 -15.96 -10.24 8.97
CA LEU A 47 -16.29 -10.39 10.40
C LEU A 47 -16.52 -11.85 10.80
N VAL A 48 -16.79 -12.75 9.86
CA VAL A 48 -17.10 -14.16 10.09
C VAL A 48 -16.44 -14.98 8.97
N THR A 49 -15.12 -14.95 8.84
CA THR A 49 -14.46 -16.05 8.11
C THR A 49 -14.53 -17.25 9.03
N SER A 50 -15.40 -18.19 8.66
CA SER A 50 -15.69 -19.41 9.41
C SER A 50 -14.43 -20.26 9.49
N ALA A 51 -14.16 -20.80 10.68
CA ALA A 51 -13.16 -21.83 10.90
C ALA A 51 -13.56 -23.09 10.13
N LEU A 52 -13.10 -23.22 8.89
CA LEU A 52 -12.92 -24.51 8.25
C LEU A 52 -11.43 -24.82 8.37
N ALA A 53 -11.11 -25.77 9.24
CA ALA A 53 -9.79 -26.35 9.35
C ALA A 53 -9.42 -26.94 8.00
N ALA A 54 -8.54 -26.26 7.26
CA ALA A 54 -7.79 -26.89 6.20
C ALA A 54 -6.80 -27.83 6.89
N THR A 55 -7.10 -29.13 6.90
CA THR A 55 -6.09 -30.15 7.14
C THR A 55 -5.06 -30.04 6.03
N ALA A 56 -3.91 -29.46 6.35
CA ALA A 56 -2.75 -29.52 5.46
C ALA A 56 -2.42 -31.00 5.21
N PRO A 57 -2.11 -31.41 3.97
CA PRO A 57 -1.57 -32.73 3.75
C PRO A 57 -0.22 -32.84 4.48
N ASP A 58 -0.08 -33.89 5.30
CA ASP A 58 1.20 -34.32 5.86
C ASP A 58 2.15 -34.69 4.73
N GLY A 59 2.80 -33.67 4.16
CA GLY A 59 3.95 -33.82 3.30
C GLY A 59 5.16 -34.14 4.19
N THR A 60 5.39 -35.41 4.44
CA THR A 60 6.67 -35.94 4.93
C THR A 60 7.73 -35.76 3.83
N GLY A 61 8.17 -34.52 3.65
CA GLY A 61 9.38 -34.16 2.91
C GLY A 61 10.39 -33.64 3.92
N ALA A 62 11.56 -34.27 3.97
CA ALA A 62 12.65 -33.89 4.88
C ALA A 62 12.99 -32.39 4.73
N THR A 63 12.55 -31.58 5.68
CA THR A 63 12.92 -30.17 5.78
C THR A 63 14.34 -30.09 6.31
N THR A 64 15.29 -29.93 5.39
CA THR A 64 16.59 -29.36 5.75
C THR A 64 16.32 -28.03 6.46
N ASN A 65 16.69 -27.93 7.74
CA ASN A 65 16.63 -26.73 8.59
C ASN A 65 17.59 -25.61 8.10
N GLN A 66 17.60 -25.33 6.81
CA GLN A 66 18.36 -24.22 6.25
C GLN A 66 17.48 -22.97 6.32
N THR A 67 17.99 -21.94 7.02
CA THR A 67 17.40 -20.61 6.97
C THR A 67 17.34 -20.16 5.52
N PRO A 68 16.16 -19.81 4.98
CA PRO A 68 16.02 -19.34 3.61
C PRO A 68 17.01 -18.21 3.34
N GLN A 69 17.75 -18.31 2.23
CA GLN A 69 18.64 -17.24 1.80
C GLN A 69 17.87 -16.26 0.92
N PRO A 70 18.15 -14.95 1.01
CA PRO A 70 17.52 -13.98 0.13
C PRO A 70 17.98 -14.21 -1.31
N LEU A 71 17.05 -14.17 -2.25
CA LEU A 71 17.32 -14.13 -3.69
C LEU A 71 18.14 -12.89 -4.05
N VAL A 72 17.83 -11.78 -3.39
CA VAL A 72 18.59 -10.53 -3.51
C VAL A 72 18.52 -9.73 -2.22
N THR A 73 19.62 -9.03 -1.92
CA THR A 73 19.67 -7.97 -0.89
C THR A 73 20.11 -6.66 -1.54
N LEU A 74 19.25 -5.64 -1.44
CA LEU A 74 19.45 -4.32 -2.03
C LEU A 74 19.57 -3.27 -0.93
N PRO A 75 20.35 -2.19 -1.16
CA PRO A 75 20.22 -1.01 -0.33
C PRO A 75 18.81 -0.42 -0.49
N MET A 76 18.18 -0.06 0.63
CA MET A 76 16.94 0.71 0.61
C MET A 76 17.28 2.17 0.28
N ILE A 77 16.75 2.69 -0.82
CA ILE A 77 16.85 4.11 -1.16
C ILE A 77 15.77 4.83 -0.35
N ARG A 78 16.16 5.85 0.43
CA ARG A 78 15.27 6.64 1.28
C ARG A 78 15.11 8.02 0.68
N LEU A 79 13.95 8.28 0.11
CA LEU A 79 13.63 9.53 -0.57
C LEU A 79 13.19 10.57 0.45
N GLN A 80 13.90 11.69 0.48
CA GLN A 80 13.64 12.77 1.41
C GLN A 80 12.42 13.56 0.97
N LEU A 81 11.53 13.84 1.92
CA LEU A 81 10.46 14.80 1.68
C LEU A 81 11.05 16.22 1.58
N PRO A 82 10.40 17.14 0.84
CA PRO A 82 10.72 18.56 0.89
C PRO A 82 10.73 19.06 2.35
N LYS A 83 11.44 20.16 2.63
CA LYS A 83 11.61 20.68 4.02
C LYS A 83 10.29 20.91 4.79
N ASN A 84 9.20 21.17 4.08
CA ASN A 84 7.87 21.40 4.64
C ASN A 84 6.91 20.21 4.41
N GLY A 85 7.43 19.09 3.89
CA GLY A 85 6.71 17.86 3.69
C GLY A 85 6.27 17.26 5.02
N PHE A 86 5.07 16.70 5.04
CA PHE A 86 4.53 15.99 6.20
C PHE A 86 4.72 14.48 6.03
N GLY A 87 5.07 13.79 7.10
CA GLY A 87 5.41 12.37 7.09
C GLY A 87 6.90 12.13 7.33
N ARG A 88 7.38 10.95 6.96
CA ARG A 88 8.80 10.58 7.11
C ARG A 88 9.58 10.67 5.81
N GLU A 89 9.42 9.65 4.99
CA GLU A 89 10.22 9.38 3.79
C GLU A 89 9.40 8.47 2.87
N TYR A 90 9.83 8.35 1.62
CA TYR A 90 9.45 7.21 0.78
C TYR A 90 10.63 6.25 0.66
N ILE A 91 10.35 5.01 0.28
CA ILE A 91 11.40 4.03 0.00
C ILE A 91 11.36 3.62 -1.47
N ALA A 92 12.53 3.45 -2.06
CA ALA A 92 12.69 3.03 -3.44
C ALA A 92 13.76 1.94 -3.57
N MET A 93 13.73 1.27 -4.73
CA MET A 93 14.77 0.35 -5.14
C MET A 93 15.16 0.55 -6.62
N PRO A 94 16.41 0.26 -6.99
CA PRO A 94 16.86 0.37 -8.36
C PRO A 94 16.43 -0.85 -9.19
N LEU A 95 15.86 -0.61 -10.36
CA LEU A 95 15.56 -1.61 -11.39
C LEU A 95 16.39 -1.37 -12.65
N TYR A 96 16.66 -2.45 -13.37
CA TYR A 96 17.13 -2.40 -14.74
C TYR A 96 16.04 -2.95 -15.65
N ILE A 97 15.79 -2.28 -16.77
CA ILE A 97 14.78 -2.67 -17.76
C ILE A 97 15.47 -2.84 -19.10
N ASN A 98 15.43 -4.05 -19.66
CA ASN A 98 16.18 -4.41 -20.87
C ASN A 98 17.68 -4.07 -20.77
N GLY A 99 18.27 -4.26 -19.59
CA GLY A 99 19.68 -3.98 -19.32
C GLY A 99 20.04 -2.49 -19.17
N LYS A 100 19.08 -1.56 -19.29
CA LYS A 100 19.28 -0.14 -19.00
C LYS A 100 18.87 0.20 -17.57
N GLY A 101 19.51 1.19 -16.97
CA GLY A 101 19.26 1.61 -15.58
C GLY A 101 20.56 1.97 -14.86
N PRO A 102 20.54 2.09 -13.52
CA PRO A 102 19.39 1.84 -12.66
C PRO A 102 18.32 2.94 -12.78
N TYR A 103 17.06 2.53 -12.83
CA TYR A 103 15.88 3.39 -12.69
C TYR A 103 15.32 3.22 -11.29
N GLU A 104 15.01 4.30 -10.59
CA GLU A 104 14.52 4.22 -9.22
C GLU A 104 13.01 4.06 -9.20
N PHE A 105 12.54 3.03 -8.50
CA PHE A 105 11.12 2.73 -8.35
C PHE A 105 10.75 2.78 -6.87
N MET A 106 9.78 3.62 -6.52
CA MET A 106 9.20 3.66 -5.18
C MET A 106 8.47 2.35 -4.87
N LEU A 107 8.50 1.84 -3.64
CA LEU A 107 7.67 0.69 -3.24
C LEU A 107 6.30 1.16 -2.74
N ASP A 108 5.24 0.55 -3.25
CA ASP A 108 3.86 0.98 -2.99
C ASP A 108 2.90 -0.21 -2.86
N THR A 109 2.65 -0.67 -1.63
CA THR A 109 1.66 -1.74 -1.36
C THR A 109 0.21 -1.29 -1.60
N GLY A 110 -0.03 0.00 -1.88
CA GLY A 110 -1.28 0.61 -2.30
C GLY A 110 -1.57 0.48 -3.80
N LEU A 111 -0.61 0.03 -4.60
CA LEU A 111 -0.77 -0.17 -6.04
C LEU A 111 -1.13 -1.62 -6.39
N THR A 112 -2.05 -1.80 -7.34
CA THR A 112 -2.38 -3.13 -7.88
C THR A 112 -1.54 -3.54 -9.09
N ALA A 113 -1.01 -2.55 -9.80
CA ALA A 113 -0.13 -2.70 -10.95
C ALA A 113 0.97 -1.64 -10.88
N GLU A 114 2.03 -1.85 -11.64
CA GLU A 114 3.19 -0.96 -11.64
C GLU A 114 2.86 0.38 -12.28
N PHE A 115 3.50 1.45 -11.85
CA PHE A 115 3.45 2.75 -12.54
C PHE A 115 4.81 3.06 -13.16
N ILE A 116 4.80 3.68 -14.34
CA ILE A 116 5.99 4.27 -14.96
C ILE A 116 5.70 5.66 -15.49
N THR A 117 6.71 6.52 -15.47
CA THR A 117 6.63 7.84 -16.08
C THR A 117 6.53 7.73 -17.61
N PRO A 118 5.88 8.70 -18.29
CA PRO A 118 5.96 8.82 -19.75
C PRO A 118 7.40 9.03 -20.26
N HIS A 119 8.31 9.52 -19.41
CA HIS A 119 9.73 9.63 -19.69
C HIS A 119 10.37 8.24 -19.81
N LEU A 120 10.22 7.38 -18.79
CA LEU A 120 10.76 6.03 -18.81
C LEU A 120 10.20 5.20 -19.97
N GLU A 121 8.90 5.32 -20.26
CA GLU A 121 8.29 4.66 -21.42
C GLU A 121 9.08 5.01 -22.70
N LYS A 122 9.36 6.30 -22.93
CA LYS A 122 10.12 6.75 -24.10
C LYS A 122 11.55 6.19 -24.08
N GLU A 123 12.25 6.23 -22.96
CA GLU A 123 13.64 5.77 -22.85
C GLU A 123 13.80 4.26 -23.10
N VAL A 124 12.87 3.46 -22.58
CA VAL A 124 12.90 2.00 -22.69
C VAL A 124 12.41 1.56 -24.08
N PHE A 125 11.34 2.16 -24.61
CA PHE A 125 10.68 1.67 -25.83
C PHE A 125 11.10 2.37 -27.12
N ARG A 126 11.79 3.52 -27.09
CA ARG A 126 12.42 4.10 -28.30
C ARG A 126 13.56 3.24 -28.87
N ALA A 127 14.11 2.33 -28.08
CA ALA A 127 15.26 1.51 -28.44
C ALA A 127 14.93 0.29 -29.33
N ARG A 128 13.67 0.01 -29.65
CA ARG A 128 13.27 -1.11 -30.50
C ARG A 128 12.17 -0.71 -31.50
N PRO A 129 12.53 -0.42 -32.76
CA PRO A 129 11.56 -0.14 -33.83
C PRO A 129 10.68 -1.34 -34.20
N ASP A 130 11.10 -2.57 -33.88
CA ASP A 130 10.40 -3.82 -34.23
C ASP A 130 9.57 -4.42 -33.09
N SER A 131 9.70 -3.91 -31.87
CA SER A 131 8.92 -4.34 -30.70
C SER A 131 8.22 -3.14 -30.08
N SER A 132 7.21 -2.61 -30.79
CA SER A 132 6.27 -1.70 -30.14
C SER A 132 5.73 -2.42 -28.88
N PRO A 133 5.79 -1.80 -27.69
CA PRO A 133 5.21 -2.41 -26.49
C PRO A 133 3.77 -2.80 -26.79
N ARG A 134 3.32 -3.96 -26.31
CA ARG A 134 1.89 -4.25 -26.39
C ARG A 134 1.21 -3.24 -25.46
N SER A 135 0.69 -2.19 -26.06
CA SER A 135 -0.03 -1.15 -25.34
C SER A 135 -1.52 -1.45 -25.42
N PHE A 136 -2.15 -1.60 -24.27
CA PHE A 136 -3.59 -1.77 -24.19
C PHE A 136 -4.21 -0.54 -23.53
N SER A 137 -5.28 -0.05 -24.13
CA SER A 137 -6.18 0.87 -23.44
C SER A 137 -7.00 0.06 -22.44
N VAL A 138 -6.63 0.14 -21.17
CA VAL A 138 -7.36 -0.55 -20.11
C VAL A 138 -8.27 0.45 -19.43
N GLN A 139 -9.50 0.02 -19.22
CA GLN A 139 -10.45 0.78 -18.44
C GLN A 139 -10.19 0.50 -16.96
N GLY A 140 -9.42 1.38 -16.34
CA GLY A 140 -9.07 1.31 -14.92
C GLY A 140 -10.10 2.05 -14.09
N ILE A 141 -10.24 1.65 -12.82
CA ILE A 141 -10.80 2.57 -11.83
C ILE A 141 -9.63 3.45 -11.41
N ALA A 142 -9.36 4.43 -12.26
CA ALA A 142 -8.69 5.61 -11.83
C ALA A 142 -9.67 6.45 -11.01
N ALA A 143 -9.18 7.55 -10.53
CA ALA A 143 -9.80 8.12 -9.37
C ALA A 143 -10.70 9.32 -9.64
N ALA A 144 -10.66 9.88 -10.85
CA ALA A 144 -11.73 10.71 -11.39
C ALA A 144 -12.94 9.88 -11.88
N GLY A 145 -13.01 8.60 -11.46
CA GLY A 145 -13.91 7.60 -12.02
C GLY A 145 -13.20 6.78 -13.08
N THR A 146 -13.99 6.01 -13.83
CA THR A 146 -13.45 5.12 -14.84
C THR A 146 -12.73 5.92 -15.93
N SER A 147 -11.40 5.77 -16.02
CA SER A 147 -10.59 6.40 -17.07
C SER A 147 -9.88 5.34 -17.89
N THR A 148 -9.63 5.68 -19.15
CA THR A 148 -8.80 4.86 -20.03
C THR A 148 -7.35 5.14 -19.68
N GLN A 149 -6.68 4.13 -19.13
CA GLN A 149 -5.26 4.16 -18.83
C GLN A 149 -4.51 3.38 -19.90
N ARG A 150 -3.29 3.81 -20.18
CA ARG A 150 -2.39 3.11 -21.08
C ARG A 150 -1.59 2.11 -20.27
N LEU A 151 -1.87 0.83 -20.47
CA LEU A 151 -1.11 -0.28 -19.90
C LEU A 151 -0.05 -0.73 -20.90
N VAL A 152 1.18 -0.96 -20.46
CA VAL A 152 2.28 -1.48 -21.26
C VAL A 152 2.95 -2.66 -20.56
N ASP A 153 3.43 -3.62 -21.35
CA ASP A 153 4.29 -4.69 -20.86
C ASP A 153 5.70 -4.13 -20.56
N LEU A 154 6.27 -4.47 -19.40
CA LEU A 154 7.63 -4.15 -19.00
C LEU A 154 8.51 -5.43 -19.07
N PRO A 155 9.15 -5.71 -20.22
CA PRO A 155 10.00 -6.88 -20.37
C PRO A 155 11.41 -6.65 -19.84
N GLY A 156 12.09 -7.75 -19.50
CA GLY A 156 13.52 -7.72 -19.16
C GLY A 156 13.82 -6.92 -17.90
N VAL A 157 12.89 -6.91 -16.94
CA VAL A 157 13.08 -6.30 -15.63
C VAL A 157 14.06 -7.16 -14.84
N SER A 158 15.03 -6.52 -14.20
CA SER A 158 16.00 -7.20 -13.35
C SER A 158 16.47 -6.31 -12.21
N LEU A 159 16.90 -6.94 -11.13
CA LEU A 159 17.48 -6.30 -9.95
C LEU A 159 18.97 -6.65 -9.91
N CYS A 160 19.85 -5.64 -9.93
CA CYS A 160 21.29 -5.89 -9.86
C CYS A 160 21.73 -6.07 -8.40
N CYS A 161 22.38 -7.20 -8.10
CA CYS A 161 22.91 -7.49 -6.77
C CYS A 161 24.35 -6.96 -6.68
N LYS A 162 24.71 -6.31 -5.57
CA LYS A 162 26.12 -5.91 -5.31
C LYS A 162 27.06 -7.09 -5.03
N ARG A 163 26.53 -8.31 -4.85
CA ARG A 163 27.34 -9.54 -4.77
C ARG A 163 27.45 -10.14 -6.17
N ASP A 164 28.67 -10.19 -6.67
CA ASP A 164 29.11 -11.09 -7.75
C ASP A 164 28.56 -10.83 -9.17
N GLY A 165 27.90 -9.69 -9.40
CA GLY A 165 27.38 -9.32 -10.73
C GLY A 165 26.17 -10.14 -11.17
N GLU A 166 25.59 -10.93 -10.26
CA GLU A 166 24.35 -11.66 -10.51
C GLU A 166 23.16 -10.69 -10.48
N SER A 167 22.30 -10.80 -11.49
CA SER A 167 21.04 -10.07 -11.57
C SER A 167 19.88 -11.02 -11.29
N LEU A 168 18.98 -10.65 -10.37
CA LEU A 168 17.71 -11.35 -10.23
C LEU A 168 16.79 -10.91 -11.36
N ASN A 169 16.53 -11.81 -12.30
CA ASN A 169 15.53 -11.58 -13.34
C ASN A 169 14.13 -11.59 -12.73
N VAL A 170 13.35 -10.57 -13.06
CA VAL A 170 11.96 -10.44 -12.64
C VAL A 170 11.07 -10.89 -13.80
N PRO A 171 10.01 -11.67 -13.55
CA PRO A 171 8.99 -11.95 -14.57
C PRO A 171 8.45 -10.66 -15.21
N GLU A 172 7.90 -10.77 -16.43
CA GLU A 172 7.30 -9.62 -17.12
C GLU A 172 6.23 -8.97 -16.24
N LEU A 173 6.33 -7.64 -16.07
CA LEU A 173 5.40 -6.82 -15.30
C LEU A 173 4.50 -6.03 -16.24
N HIS A 174 3.37 -5.53 -15.74
CA HIS A 174 2.51 -4.61 -16.47
C HIS A 174 2.49 -3.25 -15.77
N ALA A 175 2.73 -2.18 -16.53
CA ALA A 175 2.76 -0.84 -16.00
C ALA A 175 1.72 0.08 -16.62
N ILE A 176 1.09 0.89 -15.78
CA ILE A 176 0.31 2.05 -16.22
C ILE A 176 1.28 3.21 -16.46
N VAL A 177 1.20 3.81 -17.64
CA VAL A 177 1.96 5.00 -17.99
C VAL A 177 1.22 6.23 -17.46
N THR A 178 1.81 6.92 -16.48
CA THR A 178 1.22 8.12 -15.87
C THR A 178 2.28 8.97 -15.19
N ASP A 179 2.08 10.28 -15.18
CA ASP A 179 2.81 11.17 -14.27
C ASP A 179 2.30 10.94 -12.84
N PHE A 180 3.16 11.13 -11.83
CA PHE A 180 2.77 11.07 -10.43
C PHE A 180 3.52 12.13 -9.59
N PRO A 181 2.85 12.79 -8.63
CA PRO A 181 3.41 13.85 -7.79
C PRO A 181 4.73 13.56 -7.07
N GLN A 182 5.08 12.30 -6.82
CA GLN A 182 6.35 11.93 -6.19
C GLN A 182 7.52 11.83 -7.17
N GLU A 183 7.30 11.98 -8.48
CA GLU A 183 8.34 11.87 -9.52
C GLU A 183 9.56 12.75 -9.22
N HIS A 184 9.33 13.96 -8.72
CA HIS A 184 10.38 14.94 -8.41
C HIS A 184 10.49 15.24 -6.91
N ILE A 185 10.16 14.27 -6.04
CA ILE A 185 10.02 14.52 -4.59
C ILE A 185 11.35 14.83 -3.90
N ASP A 186 12.43 14.18 -4.34
CA ASP A 186 13.79 14.34 -3.78
C ASP A 186 14.76 14.73 -4.92
N PRO A 187 15.34 15.94 -4.90
CA PRO A 187 16.27 16.39 -5.93
C PRO A 187 17.52 15.52 -6.12
N LYS A 188 17.86 14.64 -5.17
CA LYS A 188 19.00 13.70 -5.29
C LYS A 188 18.65 12.46 -6.11
N HIS A 189 17.37 12.22 -6.32
CA HIS A 189 16.76 11.02 -6.88
C HIS A 189 15.76 11.41 -7.96
N ASP A 190 16.11 12.43 -8.75
CA ASP A 190 15.23 13.09 -9.70
C ASP A 190 15.57 12.66 -11.16
N PRO A 191 14.67 12.01 -11.89
CA PRO A 191 13.32 11.60 -11.49
C PRO A 191 13.26 10.22 -10.79
N ILE A 192 12.21 10.01 -10.01
CA ILE A 192 11.69 8.67 -9.68
C ILE A 192 10.89 8.19 -10.88
N GLU A 193 11.32 7.08 -11.48
CA GLU A 193 10.84 6.67 -12.80
C GLU A 193 9.64 5.72 -12.75
N GLY A 194 9.27 5.25 -11.56
CA GLY A 194 8.08 4.44 -11.38
C GLY A 194 7.76 4.09 -9.93
N MET A 195 6.72 3.26 -9.78
CA MET A 195 6.28 2.70 -8.50
C MET A 195 6.04 1.20 -8.66
N LEU A 196 6.51 0.42 -7.69
CA LEU A 196 6.33 -1.02 -7.60
C LEU A 196 5.16 -1.38 -6.68
N GLY A 197 4.10 -1.91 -7.27
CA GLY A 197 2.87 -2.39 -6.66
C GLY A 197 2.81 -3.89 -6.41
N MET A 198 1.59 -4.35 -6.18
CA MET A 198 1.30 -5.72 -5.75
C MET A 198 1.56 -6.79 -6.82
N GLU A 199 1.62 -6.46 -8.11
CA GLU A 199 2.03 -7.43 -9.13
C GLU A 199 3.48 -7.88 -8.89
N PHE A 200 4.40 -6.95 -8.68
CA PHE A 200 5.76 -7.23 -8.25
C PHE A 200 5.85 -7.76 -6.81
N LEU A 201 5.27 -7.04 -5.85
CA LEU A 201 5.47 -7.31 -4.42
C LEU A 201 4.89 -8.67 -4.00
N SER A 202 3.85 -9.16 -4.68
CA SER A 202 3.26 -10.46 -4.36
C SER A 202 4.08 -11.65 -4.84
N MET A 203 5.06 -11.47 -5.73
CA MET A 203 5.92 -12.55 -6.23
C MET A 203 6.95 -13.04 -5.21
N TYR A 204 7.16 -12.30 -4.11
CA TYR A 204 8.24 -12.55 -3.16
C TYR A 204 7.72 -12.50 -1.72
N ASP A 205 8.50 -13.06 -0.80
CA ASP A 205 8.47 -12.58 0.58
C ASP A 205 9.39 -11.36 0.67
N VAL A 206 8.83 -10.19 0.98
CA VAL A 206 9.50 -8.89 0.95
C VAL A 206 9.89 -8.47 2.36
N ASP A 207 11.18 -8.41 2.65
CA ASP A 207 11.75 -8.00 3.94
C ASP A 207 12.28 -6.57 3.87
N LEU A 208 11.53 -5.63 4.46
CA LEU A 208 11.88 -4.23 4.62
C LEU A 208 12.57 -4.03 5.97
N ASP A 209 13.90 -4.06 5.95
CA ASP A 209 14.75 -3.88 7.12
C ASP A 209 15.13 -2.40 7.27
N PHE A 210 14.14 -1.59 7.65
CA PHE A 210 14.32 -0.14 7.83
C PHE A 210 15.50 0.20 8.76
N PRO A 211 15.70 -0.44 9.93
CA PRO A 211 16.84 -0.12 10.80
C PRO A 211 18.21 -0.32 10.15
N ASN A 212 18.33 -1.31 9.26
CA ASN A 212 19.57 -1.63 8.56
C ASN A 212 19.65 -1.07 7.13
N ASN A 213 18.63 -0.31 6.71
CA ASN A 213 18.51 0.27 5.38
C ASN A 213 18.65 -0.75 4.23
N GLN A 214 17.97 -1.89 4.38
CA GLN A 214 18.02 -2.99 3.40
C GLN A 214 16.63 -3.44 2.98
N ILE A 215 16.52 -3.82 1.71
CA ILE A 215 15.37 -4.58 1.19
C ILE A 215 15.90 -5.95 0.77
N ARG A 216 15.24 -7.02 1.20
CA ARG A 216 15.57 -8.39 0.80
C ARG A 216 14.35 -9.05 0.20
N LEU A 217 14.55 -9.78 -0.90
CA LEU A 217 13.51 -10.58 -1.52
C LEU A 217 13.87 -12.05 -1.34
N TYR A 218 12.88 -12.85 -0.95
CA TYR A 218 13.00 -14.30 -0.85
C TYR A 218 11.97 -14.94 -1.76
N GLU A 219 12.18 -16.22 -2.06
CA GLU A 219 11.15 -17.04 -2.71
C GLU A 219 9.84 -16.96 -1.93
N GLN A 220 8.74 -16.81 -2.66
CA GLN A 220 7.40 -16.63 -2.09
C GLN A 220 7.05 -17.76 -1.13
N GLY A 221 6.58 -17.41 0.06
CA GLY A 221 6.08 -18.37 1.06
C GLY A 221 7.16 -19.15 1.81
N THR A 222 8.44 -18.92 1.53
CA THR A 222 9.55 -19.65 2.17
C THR A 222 9.89 -19.14 3.57
N LEU A 223 9.54 -17.89 3.90
CA LEU A 223 9.81 -17.33 5.22
C LEU A 223 8.81 -17.81 6.29
N SER A 224 9.37 -18.27 7.40
CA SER A 224 8.69 -18.44 8.69
C SER A 224 8.89 -17.22 9.58
N CYS A 225 7.95 -16.92 10.48
CA CYS A 225 8.06 -15.81 11.42
C CYS A 225 9.35 -15.92 12.27
N PRO A 226 10.30 -14.97 12.17
CA PRO A 226 11.51 -14.98 12.97
C PRO A 226 11.23 -14.86 14.48
N LYS A 227 12.08 -15.45 15.33
CA LYS A 227 11.87 -15.49 16.80
C LYS A 227 11.70 -14.11 17.46
N ASN A 228 12.37 -13.09 16.95
CA ASN A 228 12.31 -11.71 17.44
C ASN A 228 11.20 -10.87 16.80
N MET A 229 10.35 -11.48 15.98
CA MET A 229 9.21 -10.85 15.33
C MET A 229 7.90 -11.40 15.88
N VAL A 230 6.83 -10.66 15.61
CA VAL A 230 5.46 -11.08 15.82
C VAL A 230 4.78 -11.22 14.47
N GLU A 231 3.93 -12.24 14.36
CA GLU A 231 3.03 -12.40 13.23
C GLU A 231 1.76 -11.59 13.44
N ILE A 232 1.46 -10.74 12.47
CA ILE A 232 0.23 -9.97 12.36
C ILE A 232 -0.61 -10.60 11.26
N PRO A 233 -1.82 -11.10 11.60
CA PRO A 233 -2.77 -11.56 10.59
C PRO A 233 -3.15 -10.41 9.66
N ALA A 234 -2.97 -10.64 8.37
CA ALA A 234 -3.39 -9.73 7.32
C ALA A 234 -4.35 -10.43 6.36
N THR A 235 -5.14 -9.64 5.65
CA THR A 235 -6.01 -10.13 4.58
C THR A 235 -5.83 -9.29 3.34
N VAL A 236 -5.99 -9.94 2.19
CA VAL A 236 -6.23 -9.24 0.94
C VAL A 236 -7.65 -8.69 0.94
N ILE A 237 -7.80 -7.42 0.58
CA ILE A 237 -9.09 -6.76 0.37
C ILE A 237 -9.52 -6.96 -1.08
N ASN A 238 -10.70 -7.54 -1.28
CA ASN A 238 -11.30 -7.75 -2.60
C ASN A 238 -10.32 -8.43 -3.58
N GLU A 239 -10.49 -8.21 -4.89
CA GLU A 239 -9.61 -8.71 -5.94
C GLU A 239 -8.39 -7.81 -6.17
N THR A 240 -8.21 -6.76 -5.37
CA THR A 240 -7.17 -5.73 -5.59
C THR A 240 -5.78 -6.21 -5.15
N GLY A 241 -5.69 -7.20 -4.26
CA GLY A 241 -4.39 -7.62 -3.70
C GLY A 241 -3.92 -6.76 -2.53
N LEU A 242 -4.62 -5.66 -2.22
CA LEU A 242 -4.24 -4.72 -1.16
C LEU A 242 -4.34 -5.37 0.23
N LEU A 243 -3.35 -5.09 1.07
CA LEU A 243 -3.24 -5.70 2.40
C LEU A 243 -3.97 -4.86 3.44
N ALA A 244 -4.71 -5.55 4.32
CA ALA A 244 -5.31 -4.95 5.49
C ALA A 244 -5.01 -5.74 6.77
N ILE A 245 -4.83 -5.00 7.87
CA ILE A 245 -4.75 -5.53 9.23
C ILE A 245 -5.81 -4.89 10.12
N ARG A 246 -5.88 -5.32 11.38
CA ARG A 246 -6.69 -4.67 12.41
C ARG A 246 -5.79 -3.89 13.35
N VAL A 247 -6.15 -2.65 13.62
CA VAL A 247 -5.43 -1.79 14.57
C VAL A 247 -6.40 -1.15 15.55
N LYS A 248 -5.88 -0.73 16.70
CA LYS A 248 -6.62 0.03 17.70
C LYS A 248 -5.69 0.99 18.44
N LYS A 249 -6.28 1.93 19.19
CA LYS A 249 -5.56 2.64 20.24
C LYS A 249 -5.36 1.71 21.45
N PRO A 250 -4.15 1.65 22.05
CA PRO A 250 -3.94 0.91 23.28
C PRO A 250 -4.95 1.30 24.36
N GLY A 251 -5.48 0.31 25.08
CA GLY A 251 -6.50 0.50 26.11
C GLY A 251 -7.95 0.56 25.59
N LEU A 252 -8.17 0.64 24.28
CA LEU A 252 -9.50 0.48 23.68
C LEU A 252 -9.73 -0.97 23.24
N ASN A 253 -11.00 -1.34 23.05
CA ASN A 253 -11.39 -2.73 22.74
C ASN A 253 -11.81 -2.94 21.28
N GLN A 254 -12.27 -1.88 20.61
CA GLN A 254 -12.78 -1.99 19.24
C GLN A 254 -11.68 -1.63 18.23
N PRO A 255 -11.22 -2.57 17.41
CA PRO A 255 -10.31 -2.25 16.33
C PRO A 255 -11.02 -1.63 15.13
N VAL A 256 -10.22 -0.99 14.29
CA VAL A 256 -10.57 -0.47 12.97
C VAL A 256 -9.76 -1.18 11.89
N VAL A 257 -10.26 -1.17 10.66
CA VAL A 257 -9.57 -1.74 9.50
C VAL A 257 -8.45 -0.81 9.08
N ALA A 258 -7.25 -1.35 8.91
CA ALA A 258 -6.06 -0.63 8.49
C ALA A 258 -5.56 -1.14 7.15
N LEU A 259 -5.61 -0.32 6.10
CA LEU A 259 -4.94 -0.58 4.82
C LEU A 259 -3.43 -0.32 4.98
N ILE A 260 -2.59 -1.17 4.43
CA ILE A 260 -1.13 -1.00 4.46
C ILE A 260 -0.65 -0.35 3.16
N ASP A 261 0.03 0.78 3.27
CA ASP A 261 0.46 1.57 2.11
C ASP A 261 1.90 2.10 2.27
N CYS A 262 2.86 1.45 1.62
CA CYS A 262 4.24 1.94 1.53
C CYS A 262 4.42 3.15 0.60
N GLY A 263 3.45 3.43 -0.28
CA GLY A 263 3.40 4.62 -1.13
C GLY A 263 2.90 5.87 -0.41
N SER A 264 2.67 5.79 0.90
CA SER A 264 2.27 6.92 1.74
C SER A 264 3.29 7.22 2.83
N ALA A 265 3.77 8.46 2.88
CA ALA A 265 4.76 8.90 3.89
C ALA A 265 4.16 9.07 5.30
N PHE A 266 2.83 9.02 5.44
CA PHE A 266 2.12 9.21 6.71
C PHE A 266 0.77 8.49 6.76
N SER A 267 0.22 8.32 7.96
CA SER A 267 -1.02 7.60 8.17
C SER A 267 -2.25 8.54 8.17
N VAL A 268 -3.36 8.08 7.62
CA VAL A 268 -4.61 8.85 7.48
C VAL A 268 -5.79 8.05 8.02
N VAL A 269 -6.64 8.67 8.83
CA VAL A 269 -7.84 8.04 9.41
C VAL A 269 -9.11 8.74 8.91
N ASN A 270 -10.16 7.97 8.64
CA ASN A 270 -11.46 8.54 8.27
C ASN A 270 -12.25 9.04 9.49
N TRP A 271 -13.25 9.90 9.25
CA TRP A 271 -14.04 10.47 10.35
C TRP A 271 -14.81 9.41 11.13
N ALA A 272 -15.20 8.31 10.49
CA ALA A 272 -15.89 7.20 11.14
C ALA A 272 -15.00 6.45 12.15
N ALA A 273 -13.67 6.46 11.99
CA ALA A 273 -12.73 5.79 12.86
C ALA A 273 -12.29 6.62 14.08
N THR A 274 -12.43 7.95 14.05
CA THR A 274 -11.96 8.82 15.15
C THR A 274 -12.50 8.44 16.54
N PRO A 275 -13.80 8.15 16.77
CA PRO A 275 -14.27 7.77 18.10
C PRO A 275 -13.68 6.43 18.57
N PHE A 276 -13.42 5.49 17.65
CA PHE A 276 -12.82 4.19 17.97
C PHE A 276 -11.32 4.29 18.30
N LEU A 277 -10.69 5.40 17.95
CA LEU A 277 -9.32 5.74 18.32
C LEU A 277 -9.27 6.77 19.46
N GLY A 278 -10.38 7.01 20.16
CA GLY A 278 -10.45 7.98 21.25
C GLY A 278 -10.05 9.39 20.84
N MET A 279 -10.37 9.76 19.60
CA MET A 279 -10.22 11.10 19.03
C MET A 279 -11.60 11.76 18.95
N SER A 280 -11.64 13.09 18.82
CA SER A 280 -12.92 13.79 18.69
C SER A 280 -13.62 13.43 17.38
N SER A 281 -14.95 13.26 17.46
CA SER A 281 -15.83 13.14 16.29
C SER A 281 -16.38 14.49 15.81
N ASP A 282 -16.23 15.57 16.59
CA ASP A 282 -16.67 16.90 16.16
C ASP A 282 -15.59 17.56 15.30
N LYS A 283 -15.93 17.83 14.03
CA LYS A 283 -15.02 18.49 13.07
C LYS A 283 -14.60 19.88 13.52
N LYS A 284 -15.36 20.54 14.41
CA LYS A 284 -15.01 21.86 14.97
C LYS A 284 -13.71 21.82 15.78
N ASP A 285 -13.44 20.71 16.45
CA ASP A 285 -12.22 20.54 17.25
C ASP A 285 -10.95 20.51 16.41
N TYR A 286 -11.10 20.36 15.09
CA TYR A 286 -10.00 20.28 14.13
C TYR A 286 -9.80 21.57 13.32
N GLN A 287 -10.69 22.57 13.44
CA GLN A 287 -10.66 23.78 12.60
C GLN A 287 -9.38 24.60 12.75
N ASN A 288 -8.76 24.57 13.94
CA ASN A 288 -7.55 25.33 14.26
C ASN A 288 -6.28 24.47 14.30
N LEU A 289 -6.39 23.18 13.96
CA LEU A 289 -5.23 22.30 13.92
C LEU A 289 -4.47 22.49 12.61
N PRO A 290 -3.14 22.26 12.61
CA PRO A 290 -2.39 22.15 11.37
C PRO A 290 -3.06 21.15 10.44
N ALA A 291 -3.14 21.48 9.16
CA ALA A 291 -3.70 20.60 8.14
C ALA A 291 -2.70 20.43 7.02
N ILE A 292 -2.73 19.25 6.43
CA ILE A 292 -2.00 18.98 5.20
C ILE A 292 -2.97 18.96 4.05
N GLN A 293 -2.45 19.42 2.93
CA GLN A 293 -3.17 19.36 1.69
C GLN A 293 -2.93 18.00 1.07
N GLY A 294 -4.02 17.28 0.86
CA GLY A 294 -4.01 16.06 0.08
C GLY A 294 -4.59 16.24 -1.29
N ILE A 295 -4.02 15.58 -2.28
CA ILE A 295 -4.65 15.46 -3.57
C ILE A 295 -5.29 14.08 -3.57
N GLY A 296 -6.62 14.08 -3.45
CA GLY A 296 -7.40 12.90 -3.73
C GLY A 296 -7.05 12.44 -5.13
N VAL A 297 -7.07 11.14 -5.32
CA VAL A 297 -6.77 10.52 -6.59
C VAL A 297 -7.70 11.07 -7.72
N ASP A 298 -8.85 11.67 -7.38
CA ASP A 298 -9.74 12.42 -8.30
C ASP A 298 -9.21 13.79 -8.75
N GLY A 299 -7.96 14.12 -8.40
CA GLY A 299 -7.33 15.42 -8.63
C GLY A 299 -7.86 16.51 -7.70
N LYS A 300 -8.86 16.22 -6.86
CA LYS A 300 -9.40 17.22 -5.95
C LYS A 300 -8.55 17.31 -4.71
N THR A 301 -8.37 18.55 -4.32
CA THR A 301 -7.64 18.86 -3.12
C THR A 301 -8.53 18.72 -1.89
N MET A 302 -8.05 18.01 -0.88
CA MET A 302 -8.67 17.86 0.43
C MET A 302 -7.75 18.43 1.51
N GLN A 303 -8.34 19.09 2.50
CA GLN A 303 -7.60 19.49 3.70
C GLN A 303 -7.78 18.41 4.76
N LEU A 304 -6.67 17.88 5.24
CA LEU A 304 -6.63 16.82 6.24
C LEU A 304 -6.03 17.41 7.53
N PRO A 305 -6.85 17.80 8.52
CA PRO A 305 -6.34 18.24 9.81
C PRO A 305 -5.53 17.13 10.48
N ILE A 306 -4.52 17.53 11.25
CA ILE A 306 -3.56 16.64 11.89
C ILE A 306 -3.89 16.53 13.38
N SER A 307 -4.13 15.30 13.84
CA SER A 307 -4.23 14.96 15.25
C SER A 307 -2.87 14.45 15.76
N PRO A 308 -2.18 15.19 16.64
CA PRO A 308 -0.86 14.81 17.12
C PRO A 308 -0.93 13.69 18.17
N GLN A 309 0.22 13.04 18.41
CA GLN A 309 0.47 12.12 19.54
C GLN A 309 -0.46 10.91 19.61
N GLN A 310 -0.84 10.36 18.46
CA GLN A 310 -1.66 9.15 18.39
C GLN A 310 -0.77 7.91 18.47
N THR A 311 -1.10 7.01 19.40
CA THR A 311 -0.42 5.71 19.55
C THR A 311 -1.35 4.60 19.07
N LEU A 312 -0.84 3.70 18.25
CA LEU A 312 -1.57 2.55 17.74
C LEU A 312 -0.91 1.24 18.16
N THR A 313 -1.69 0.17 18.12
CA THR A 313 -1.24 -1.22 18.18
C THR A 313 -2.06 -2.09 17.24
N PHE A 314 -1.50 -3.20 16.78
CA PHE A 314 -2.28 -4.20 16.05
C PHE A 314 -3.13 -5.04 17.02
N VAL A 315 -4.08 -5.79 16.47
CA VAL A 315 -4.72 -6.92 17.14
C VAL A 315 -4.74 -8.13 16.20
N GLY A 316 -4.72 -9.32 16.78
CA GLY A 316 -4.70 -10.58 16.05
C GLY A 316 -6.10 -11.03 15.59
N GLU A 317 -6.28 -12.35 15.58
CA GLU A 317 -7.52 -12.97 15.12
C GLU A 317 -8.72 -12.67 16.03
N PRO A 318 -9.95 -12.66 15.48
CA PRO A 318 -11.15 -12.53 16.30
C PRO A 318 -11.27 -13.73 17.25
N ARG A 319 -11.62 -13.45 18.49
CA ARG A 319 -12.01 -14.46 19.48
C ARG A 319 -13.50 -14.74 19.33
N MET A 320 -13.82 -16.00 19.07
CA MET A 320 -15.19 -16.45 18.84
C MET A 320 -15.74 -17.14 20.09
N ASP A 321 -16.98 -16.82 20.46
CA ASP A 321 -17.77 -17.56 21.45
C ASP A 321 -19.17 -17.78 20.88
N GLN A 322 -19.63 -19.04 20.84
CA GLN A 322 -20.92 -19.43 20.27
C GLN A 322 -21.21 -18.80 18.88
N GLY A 323 -20.19 -18.69 18.02
CA GLY A 323 -20.31 -18.11 16.69
C GLY A 323 -20.37 -16.57 16.63
N ARG A 324 -20.15 -15.89 17.75
CA ARG A 324 -20.08 -14.42 17.84
C ARG A 324 -18.66 -13.97 18.17
N ILE A 325 -18.25 -12.84 17.61
CA ILE A 325 -17.00 -12.20 18.00
C ILE A 325 -17.19 -11.60 19.39
N VAL A 326 -16.38 -12.04 20.36
CA VAL A 326 -16.35 -11.51 21.74
C VAL A 326 -15.11 -10.65 22.01
N GLY A 327 -14.17 -10.60 21.08
CA GLY A 327 -13.00 -9.74 21.15
C GLY A 327 -11.98 -10.11 20.08
N PHE A 328 -10.75 -9.62 20.25
CA PHE A 328 -9.62 -9.93 19.38
C PHE A 328 -8.45 -10.40 20.22
N GLN A 329 -7.56 -11.21 19.63
CA GLN A 329 -6.31 -11.58 20.28
C GLN A 329 -5.45 -10.32 20.49
N GLU A 330 -5.04 -10.08 21.74
CA GLU A 330 -4.10 -9.00 22.03
C GLU A 330 -2.70 -9.36 21.53
N PRO A 331 -1.85 -8.36 21.22
CA PRO A 331 -0.44 -8.60 20.96
C PRO A 331 0.23 -9.39 22.09
N PRO A 332 1.32 -10.13 21.80
CA PRO A 332 2.14 -10.78 22.81
C PRO A 332 2.61 -9.80 23.90
N ASN A 333 2.85 -10.29 25.12
CA ASN A 333 3.24 -9.45 26.26
C ASN A 333 4.58 -8.71 26.07
N ASP A 334 5.44 -9.22 25.20
CA ASP A 334 6.72 -8.61 24.82
C ASP A 334 6.59 -7.63 23.64
N TRP A 335 5.39 -7.41 23.11
CA TRP A 335 5.12 -6.36 22.13
C TRP A 335 5.19 -4.97 22.76
N ARG A 336 5.90 -4.07 22.09
CA ARG A 336 5.82 -2.62 22.33
C ARG A 336 4.91 -1.98 21.30
N ASN A 337 4.05 -1.05 21.68
CA ASN A 337 3.24 -0.28 20.72
C ASN A 337 4.15 0.53 19.77
N TRP A 338 3.62 1.01 18.65
CA TRP A 338 4.36 1.97 17.81
C TRP A 338 4.59 3.30 18.54
N LYS A 339 5.66 4.01 18.19
CA LYS A 339 5.92 5.38 18.70
C LYS A 339 4.73 6.27 18.30
N PRO A 340 4.35 7.26 19.13
CA PRO A 340 3.29 8.19 18.78
C PRO A 340 3.56 8.87 17.44
N ILE A 341 2.52 8.99 16.63
CA ILE A 341 2.55 9.66 15.32
C ILE A 341 1.53 10.80 15.27
N SER A 342 1.63 11.62 14.24
CA SER A 342 0.62 12.60 13.88
C SER A 342 -0.29 12.00 12.81
N LEU A 343 -1.56 11.78 13.12
CA LEU A 343 -2.53 11.21 12.19
C LEU A 343 -3.26 12.32 11.43
N ALA A 344 -3.25 12.23 10.10
CA ALA A 344 -4.13 13.06 9.28
C ALA A 344 -5.56 12.52 9.35
N VAL A 345 -6.57 13.40 9.38
CA VAL A 345 -7.98 13.01 9.52
C VAL A 345 -8.78 13.45 8.31
N GLY A 346 -9.40 12.49 7.61
CA GLY A 346 -10.31 12.77 6.50
C GLY A 346 -10.78 11.54 5.74
N ASP A 347 -11.89 11.71 5.02
CA ASP A 347 -12.50 10.63 4.23
C ASP A 347 -11.81 10.52 2.88
N LEU A 348 -10.79 9.69 2.80
CA LEU A 348 -10.10 9.38 1.55
C LEU A 348 -11.04 8.58 0.62
N PRO A 349 -11.13 8.93 -0.68
CA PRO A 349 -11.91 8.15 -1.66
C PRO A 349 -11.52 6.65 -1.70
N ALA A 350 -10.24 6.39 -1.44
CA ALA A 350 -9.68 5.06 -1.23
C ALA A 350 -10.51 4.23 -0.24
N PHE A 351 -10.90 4.78 0.91
CA PHE A 351 -11.68 4.04 1.90
C PHE A 351 -13.04 3.64 1.38
N SER A 352 -13.74 4.54 0.70
CA SER A 352 -15.09 4.25 0.22
C SER A 352 -15.10 3.26 -0.93
N ASN A 353 -14.12 3.36 -1.83
CA ASN A 353 -14.09 2.61 -3.09
C ASN A 353 -13.44 1.25 -2.92
N VAL A 354 -12.30 1.18 -2.23
CA VAL A 354 -11.53 -0.07 -2.09
C VAL A 354 -12.13 -1.01 -1.07
N LEU A 355 -12.64 -0.50 0.05
CA LEU A 355 -13.31 -1.33 1.07
C LEU A 355 -14.79 -1.57 0.74
N GLY A 356 -15.32 -0.92 -0.30
CA GLY A 356 -16.67 -1.15 -0.81
C GLY A 356 -16.79 -2.51 -1.51
N ASP A 357 -18.02 -2.86 -1.93
CA ASP A 357 -18.29 -4.09 -2.71
C ASP A 357 -18.37 -3.81 -4.23
N GLY A 358 -17.80 -2.70 -4.69
CA GLY A 358 -17.90 -2.22 -6.07
C GLY A 358 -19.23 -1.55 -6.44
N VAL A 359 -20.27 -1.68 -5.59
CA VAL A 359 -21.60 -1.07 -5.80
C VAL A 359 -21.95 -0.10 -4.67
N THR A 360 -21.72 -0.53 -3.44
CA THR A 360 -22.01 0.16 -2.20
C THR A 360 -20.70 0.71 -1.61
N PRO A 361 -20.55 2.04 -1.53
CA PRO A 361 -19.38 2.64 -0.90
C PRO A 361 -19.26 2.21 0.56
N TYR A 362 -18.03 1.91 0.99
CA TYR A 362 -17.75 1.67 2.41
C TYR A 362 -17.84 2.97 3.20
N ARG A 363 -18.48 2.89 4.37
CA ARG A 363 -18.69 4.03 5.29
C ARG A 363 -18.26 3.70 6.73
N GLY A 364 -17.66 2.54 6.94
CA GLY A 364 -17.21 2.11 8.25
C GLY A 364 -15.91 2.79 8.67
N PRO A 365 -15.43 2.55 9.90
CA PRO A 365 -14.16 3.07 10.37
C PRO A 365 -13.00 2.44 9.59
N ALA A 366 -12.08 3.26 9.10
CA ALA A 366 -10.88 2.82 8.41
C ALA A 366 -9.70 3.78 8.63
N ILE A 367 -8.50 3.23 8.55
CA ILE A 367 -7.22 3.93 8.56
C ILE A 367 -6.34 3.40 7.43
N LEU A 368 -5.50 4.26 6.89
CA LEU A 368 -4.38 3.93 6.02
C LEU A 368 -3.11 4.08 6.83
N ILE A 369 -2.30 3.04 6.89
CA ILE A 369 -1.05 2.95 7.63
C ILE A 369 0.10 3.18 6.67
N GLY A 370 0.75 4.33 6.82
CA GLY A 370 1.89 4.76 6.01
C GLY A 370 3.24 4.45 6.64
N LEU A 371 4.29 4.99 6.01
CA LEU A 371 5.67 4.82 6.42
C LEU A 371 6.01 5.51 7.76
N ASP A 372 5.20 6.45 8.24
CA ASP A 372 5.35 6.99 9.61
C ASP A 372 5.20 5.93 10.71
N ILE A 373 4.46 4.84 10.44
CA ILE A 373 4.35 3.66 11.29
C ILE A 373 5.25 2.53 10.78
N LEU A 374 5.17 2.17 9.49
CA LEU A 374 5.84 0.99 8.95
C LEU A 374 7.37 1.10 9.08
N SER A 375 7.94 2.29 8.85
CA SER A 375 9.39 2.50 8.90
C SER A 375 10.00 2.47 10.30
N GLN A 376 9.19 2.40 11.36
CA GLN A 376 9.70 2.37 12.74
C GLN A 376 10.41 1.06 13.09
N ARG A 377 10.26 0.02 12.26
CA ARG A 377 10.65 -1.37 12.55
C ARG A 377 11.03 -2.09 11.27
N ARG A 378 11.64 -3.27 11.40
CA ARG A 378 11.74 -4.21 10.28
C ARG A 378 10.38 -4.89 10.07
N VAL A 379 9.93 -4.93 8.82
CA VAL A 379 8.63 -5.47 8.39
C VAL A 379 8.84 -6.48 7.27
N ILE A 380 8.23 -7.65 7.37
CA ILE A 380 8.23 -8.67 6.31
C ILE A 380 6.80 -8.85 5.81
N PHE A 381 6.57 -8.61 4.53
CA PHE A 381 5.36 -8.99 3.83
C PHE A 381 5.53 -10.39 3.26
N LYS A 382 4.83 -11.38 3.81
CA LYS A 382 4.88 -12.73 3.30
C LYS A 382 3.95 -12.89 2.11
N GLY A 383 4.49 -13.29 0.97
CA GLY A 383 3.76 -13.65 -0.22
C GLY A 383 2.93 -14.92 0.00
N SER A 384 1.80 -15.01 -0.68
CA SER A 384 0.93 -16.20 -0.68
C SER A 384 -0.06 -16.09 -1.84
N GLU A 385 -0.53 -17.23 -2.34
CA GLU A 385 -1.62 -17.28 -3.34
C GLU A 385 -3.02 -17.17 -2.71
N THR A 386 -3.14 -17.31 -1.38
CA THR A 386 -4.47 -17.33 -0.73
C THR A 386 -5.05 -15.90 -0.58
N ARG A 387 -6.14 -15.68 0.16
CA ARG A 387 -6.52 -14.32 0.61
C ARG A 387 -5.96 -13.96 1.97
N ARG A 388 -5.58 -14.97 2.77
CA ARG A 388 -4.94 -14.76 4.07
C ARG A 388 -3.47 -14.43 3.83
N ARG A 389 -2.98 -13.41 4.52
CA ARG A 389 -1.59 -12.94 4.44
C ARG A 389 -1.01 -12.90 5.84
N GLN A 390 0.31 -12.93 5.89
CA GLN A 390 1.06 -12.81 7.12
C GLN A 390 2.01 -11.62 6.97
N ILE A 391 2.04 -10.77 8.00
CA ILE A 391 3.03 -9.70 8.11
C ILE A 391 3.84 -9.98 9.36
N PHE A 392 5.17 -10.00 9.25
CA PHE A 392 6.05 -10.15 10.42
C PHE A 392 6.66 -8.80 10.77
N ILE A 393 6.60 -8.42 12.04
CA ILE A 393 7.16 -7.13 12.52
C ILE A 393 8.03 -7.38 13.75
N THR A 394 9.20 -6.74 13.85
CA THR A 394 10.05 -6.86 15.06
C THR A 394 9.29 -6.40 16.31
N LYS A 395 9.47 -7.10 17.43
CA LYS A 395 8.77 -6.80 18.69
C LYS A 395 9.27 -5.53 19.38
N ASP A 396 10.56 -5.26 19.22
CA ASP A 396 11.22 -4.06 19.69
C ASP A 396 11.31 -2.99 18.59
N GLN A 397 11.42 -1.75 19.05
CA GLN A 397 11.70 -0.61 18.20
C GLN A 397 13.21 -0.47 18.01
N ALA A 398 13.63 -0.05 16.82
CA ALA A 398 15.00 0.38 16.57
C ALA A 398 15.28 1.78 17.13
#